data_AF-A0A960U6V7-F1
#
_entry.id   AF-A0A960U6V7-F1
#
_cell.length_a   1.000
_cell.length_b   1.000
_cell.length_c   1.000
_cell.angle_alpha   90.00
_cell.angle_beta   90.00
_cell.angle_gamma   90.00
#
_symmetry.space_group_name_H-M   'P 1'
#
loop_
_entity.id
_entity.type
_entity.pdbx_description
1 polymer ?
#
loop_
_entity_poly.entity_id
_entity_poly.type
_entity_poly.pdbx_seq_one_letter_code
_entity_poly.pdbx_strand_id
1 'polypeptide(L)'
;MGNFTTNSRIVLELFAQYSNTFTAFCELINNSLQANATEIKITITENQENEIFNEHIKEIIIFDNGEGVSKSDFKKKILEIGTDSKPEGKGIGRFASLQIGKNIKIETVAYDSNIKKSTRSTLPLKGNDIEKNRINLDKLKLQDSYEDLLKDEKTYFQVFITDFYSKEECELDKKRKLHKNLLPENLPIALFQQYPLELINGKAKIYINNKLIDPKNYIIGNPIKIER
;
A
#
# COMPACT_ATOMS: atom_id res chain seq x y z
N MET A 1 8.98 12.84 14.62
CA MET A 1 8.56 11.97 15.74
C MET A 1 7.13 12.30 16.13
N GLY A 2 6.22 11.69 15.38
CA GLY A 2 4.81 11.54 15.70
C GLY A 2 4.54 10.27 16.50
N ASN A 3 3.32 10.18 17.00
CA ASN A 3 2.74 8.97 17.57
C ASN A 3 1.43 8.69 16.84
N PHE A 4 0.91 7.47 16.95
CA PHE A 4 -0.48 7.20 16.55
C PHE A 4 -1.44 7.99 17.43
N THR A 5 -2.57 8.45 16.87
CA THR A 5 -3.60 9.17 17.63
C THR A 5 -4.93 8.44 17.45
N THR A 6 -5.22 7.45 18.32
CA THR A 6 -6.44 6.62 18.23
C THR A 6 -6.63 5.74 19.49
N ASN A 7 -7.73 4.97 19.54
CA ASN A 7 -7.95 3.92 20.53
C ASN A 7 -7.17 2.66 20.13
N SER A 8 -6.19 2.27 20.95
CA SER A 8 -5.30 1.13 20.71
C SER A 8 -6.04 -0.18 20.40
N ARG A 9 -7.26 -0.36 20.93
CA ARG A 9 -8.09 -1.56 20.70
C ARG A 9 -8.56 -1.68 19.25
N ILE A 10 -8.94 -0.55 18.65
CA ILE A 10 -9.40 -0.49 17.25
C ILE A 10 -8.24 -0.88 16.34
N VAL A 11 -7.04 -0.35 16.57
CA VAL A 11 -5.86 -0.64 15.72
C VAL A 11 -5.51 -2.13 15.63
N LEU A 12 -5.79 -2.90 16.68
CA LEU A 12 -5.54 -4.34 16.72
C LEU A 12 -6.57 -5.20 16.02
N GLU A 13 -7.84 -4.83 16.14
CA GLU A 13 -8.87 -5.43 15.31
C GLU A 13 -8.62 -5.13 13.84
N LEU A 14 -7.80 -4.11 13.52
CA LEU A 14 -7.57 -3.66 12.16
C LEU A 14 -6.44 -4.35 11.40
N PHE A 15 -5.43 -4.89 12.10
CA PHE A 15 -4.35 -5.67 11.49
C PHE A 15 -4.84 -7.09 11.19
N ALA A 16 -4.79 -7.50 9.92
CA ALA A 16 -5.28 -8.80 9.43
C ALA A 16 -6.81 -8.97 9.35
N GLN A 17 -7.56 -7.89 9.11
CA GLN A 17 -9.01 -8.00 8.83
C GLN A 17 -9.31 -8.60 7.48
N TYR A 18 -8.48 -8.29 6.47
CA TYR A 18 -8.79 -8.68 5.11
C TYR A 18 -8.78 -10.21 5.00
N SER A 19 -9.70 -10.73 4.20
CA SER A 19 -9.87 -12.16 4.00
C SER A 19 -8.57 -12.86 3.57
N ASN A 20 -7.70 -12.15 2.86
CA ASN A 20 -6.37 -12.60 2.46
C ASN A 20 -5.47 -11.42 2.08
N THR A 21 -4.17 -11.69 1.91
CA THR A 21 -3.16 -10.72 1.50
C THR A 21 -3.43 -10.07 0.14
N PHE A 22 -4.10 -10.73 -0.82
CA PHE A 22 -4.46 -10.09 -2.10
C PHE A 22 -5.53 -9.01 -1.91
N THR A 23 -6.48 -9.23 -1.01
CA THR A 23 -7.50 -8.22 -0.66
C THR A 23 -6.83 -7.03 0.03
N ALA A 24 -5.90 -7.29 0.96
CA ALA A 24 -5.10 -6.25 1.60
C ALA A 24 -4.26 -5.45 0.58
N PHE A 25 -3.66 -6.12 -0.41
CA PHE A 25 -2.94 -5.48 -1.51
C PHE A 25 -3.85 -4.60 -2.36
N CYS A 26 -5.07 -5.06 -2.65
CA CYS A 26 -6.06 -4.30 -3.41
C CYS A 26 -6.42 -2.99 -2.71
N GLU A 27 -6.47 -2.95 -1.38
CA GLU A 27 -6.68 -1.68 -0.68
C GLU A 27 -5.58 -0.65 -0.90
N LEU A 28 -4.34 -1.08 -1.12
CA LEU A 28 -3.25 -0.17 -1.47
C LEU A 28 -3.48 0.42 -2.87
N ILE A 29 -3.95 -0.40 -3.82
CA ILE A 29 -4.33 0.06 -5.17
C ILE A 29 -5.54 1.01 -5.11
N ASN A 30 -6.54 0.70 -4.28
CA ASN A 30 -7.70 1.58 -4.06
C ASN A 30 -7.26 2.96 -3.56
N ASN A 31 -6.33 3.02 -2.60
CA ASN A 31 -5.80 4.29 -2.10
C ASN A 31 -5.13 5.09 -3.23
N SER A 32 -4.35 4.44 -4.09
CA SER A 32 -3.73 5.09 -5.25
C SER A 32 -4.80 5.65 -6.22
N LEU A 33 -5.86 4.88 -6.50
CA LEU A 33 -6.97 5.34 -7.36
C LEU A 33 -7.76 6.51 -6.73
N GLN A 34 -7.94 6.50 -5.42
CA GLN A 34 -8.58 7.59 -4.67
C GLN A 34 -7.71 8.86 -4.64
N ALA A 35 -6.39 8.70 -4.67
CA ALA A 35 -5.42 9.78 -4.80
C ALA A 35 -5.26 10.31 -6.24
N ASN A 36 -6.22 9.98 -7.12
CA ASN A 36 -6.25 10.39 -8.52
C ASN A 36 -5.01 9.98 -9.32
N ALA A 37 -4.34 8.88 -8.94
CA ALA A 37 -3.19 8.38 -9.68
C ALA A 37 -3.58 7.92 -11.09
N THR A 38 -2.81 8.38 -12.08
CA THR A 38 -2.96 7.95 -13.48
C THR A 38 -2.00 6.81 -13.84
N GLU A 39 -0.96 6.61 -13.05
CA GLU A 39 0.00 5.52 -13.15
C GLU A 39 0.24 4.87 -11.80
N ILE A 40 0.13 3.55 -11.76
CA ILE A 40 0.47 2.72 -10.61
C ILE A 40 1.53 1.72 -11.06
N LYS A 41 2.68 1.69 -10.37
CA LYS A 41 3.81 0.82 -10.69
C LYS A 41 4.03 -0.13 -9.53
N ILE A 42 3.97 -1.42 -9.83
CA ILE A 42 4.19 -2.49 -8.89
C ILE A 42 5.50 -3.16 -9.28
N THR A 43 6.46 -3.19 -8.35
CA THR A 43 7.70 -3.93 -8.50
C THR A 43 7.68 -5.10 -7.54
N ILE A 44 7.90 -6.30 -8.06
CA ILE A 44 8.07 -7.52 -7.27
C ILE A 44 9.47 -8.05 -7.54
N THR A 45 10.29 -8.04 -6.50
CA THR A 45 11.64 -8.62 -6.53
C THR A 45 11.57 -10.00 -5.90
N GLU A 46 12.09 -11.01 -6.59
CA GLU A 46 12.15 -12.38 -6.12
C GLU A 46 13.52 -12.73 -5.51
N ASN A 47 13.57 -13.71 -4.61
CA ASN A 47 14.83 -14.27 -4.14
C ASN A 47 15.53 -15.06 -5.27
N GLN A 48 16.85 -15.10 -5.29
CA GLN A 48 17.58 -15.86 -6.31
C GLN A 48 17.42 -17.37 -6.07
N GLU A 49 17.39 -18.17 -7.15
CA GLU A 49 17.12 -19.62 -7.16
C GLU A 49 17.99 -20.48 -6.22
N ASN A 50 19.11 -19.95 -5.71
CA ASN A 50 20.06 -20.68 -4.86
C ASN A 50 19.76 -20.63 -3.35
N GLU A 51 18.68 -19.97 -2.92
CA GLU A 51 18.25 -19.99 -1.52
C GLU A 51 17.35 -21.22 -1.25
N ILE A 52 17.80 -22.08 -0.32
CA ILE A 52 17.22 -23.41 0.00
C ILE A 52 15.76 -23.33 0.50
N PHE A 53 15.25 -22.13 0.80
CA PHE A 53 13.89 -21.89 1.27
C PHE A 53 13.12 -21.09 0.23
N ASN A 54 12.12 -21.76 -0.37
CA ASN A 54 11.31 -21.33 -1.50
C ASN A 54 10.28 -20.24 -1.12
N GLU A 55 10.71 -19.17 -0.46
CA GLU A 55 9.90 -17.96 -0.31
C GLU A 55 10.25 -17.02 -1.46
N HIS A 56 9.43 -17.10 -2.52
CA HIS A 56 9.75 -16.55 -3.83
C HIS A 56 9.91 -15.03 -3.87
N ILE A 57 9.26 -14.27 -2.98
CA ILE A 57 9.22 -12.81 -3.06
C ILE A 57 10.03 -12.16 -1.94
N LYS A 58 11.01 -11.35 -2.32
CA LYS A 58 11.89 -10.58 -1.44
C LYS A 58 11.30 -9.21 -1.07
N GLU A 59 10.69 -8.55 -2.04
CA GLU A 59 10.16 -7.20 -1.87
C GLU A 59 8.98 -6.95 -2.82
N ILE A 60 7.97 -6.25 -2.31
CA ILE A 60 6.92 -5.64 -3.13
C ILE A 60 6.96 -4.13 -2.91
N ILE A 61 7.05 -3.37 -4.00
CA ILE A 61 6.95 -1.92 -4.02
C ILE A 61 5.71 -1.54 -4.80
N ILE A 62 4.88 -0.68 -4.24
CA ILE A 62 3.73 -0.07 -4.91
C ILE A 62 4.00 1.43 -4.94
N PHE A 63 4.10 1.99 -6.13
CA PHE A 63 4.26 3.41 -6.39
C PHE A 63 3.04 3.91 -7.13
N ASP A 64 2.56 5.11 -6.80
CA ASP A 64 1.59 5.83 -7.59
C ASP A 64 1.99 7.29 -7.78
N ASN A 65 1.58 7.88 -8.90
CA ASN A 65 1.85 9.28 -9.23
C ASN A 65 0.70 10.22 -8.81
N GLY A 66 -0.07 9.84 -7.78
CA GLY A 66 -1.18 10.64 -7.29
C GLY A 66 -0.72 11.89 -6.53
N GLU A 67 -1.66 12.49 -5.80
CA GLU A 67 -1.46 13.77 -5.09
C GLU A 67 -0.43 13.70 -3.96
N GLY A 68 -0.14 12.50 -3.44
CA GLY A 68 0.72 12.31 -2.27
C GLY A 68 0.14 12.92 -0.98
N VAL A 69 0.96 13.00 0.08
CA VAL A 69 0.57 13.60 1.36
C VAL A 69 1.67 14.55 1.84
N SER A 70 1.31 15.80 2.06
CA SER A 70 2.24 16.85 2.50
C SER A 70 2.65 16.66 3.96
N LYS A 71 3.78 17.26 4.36
CA LYS A 71 4.26 17.25 5.74
C LYS A 71 3.21 17.70 6.76
N SER A 72 2.50 18.78 6.47
CA SER A 72 1.45 19.32 7.34
C SER A 72 0.27 18.35 7.50
N ASP A 73 -0.07 17.63 6.45
CA ASP A 73 -1.17 16.67 6.47
C ASP A 73 -0.76 15.29 6.96
N PHE A 74 0.54 14.95 6.97
CA PHE A 74 1.05 13.60 7.16
C PHE A 74 0.52 12.93 8.42
N LYS A 75 0.55 13.64 9.56
CA LYS A 75 0.03 13.09 10.82
C LYS A 75 -1.45 12.74 10.74
N LYS A 76 -2.27 13.64 10.19
CA LYS A 76 -3.72 13.45 10.07
C LYS A 76 -4.08 12.40 9.02
N LYS A 77 -3.46 12.46 7.85
CA LYS A 77 -3.78 11.60 6.72
C LYS A 77 -3.08 10.24 6.76
N ILE A 78 -2.02 10.04 7.56
CA ILE A 78 -1.30 8.76 7.66
C ILE A 78 -1.36 8.16 9.07
N LEU A 79 -1.19 8.97 10.13
CA LEU A 79 -1.06 8.45 11.50
C LEU A 79 -2.36 8.45 12.32
N GLU A 80 -3.36 9.24 11.94
CA GLU A 80 -4.68 9.22 12.59
C GLU A 80 -5.48 8.04 12.07
N ILE A 81 -5.75 7.03 12.90
CA ILE A 81 -6.62 5.91 12.51
C ILE A 81 -8.06 6.33 12.83
N GLY A 82 -8.92 6.36 11.82
CA GLY A 82 -10.31 6.78 11.95
C GLY A 82 -11.09 5.88 12.89
N THR A 83 -11.97 6.50 13.67
CA THR A 83 -12.97 5.83 14.50
C THR A 83 -14.19 5.45 13.65
N ASP A 84 -15.05 4.55 14.13
CA ASP A 84 -16.18 3.92 13.41
C ASP A 84 -17.27 4.86 12.84
N SER A 85 -17.06 6.18 12.81
CA SER A 85 -18.07 7.20 12.52
C SER A 85 -17.81 8.05 11.27
N LYS A 86 -16.74 7.83 10.49
CA LYS A 86 -16.49 8.59 9.25
C LYS A 86 -17.05 7.86 8.01
N PRO A 87 -17.88 8.52 7.18
CA PRO A 87 -18.47 7.92 5.97
C PRO A 87 -17.44 7.60 4.87
N GLU A 88 -16.26 8.21 4.92
CA GLU A 88 -15.16 8.02 3.95
C GLU A 88 -14.25 6.81 4.27
N GLY A 89 -14.71 5.90 5.13
CA GLY A 89 -13.94 4.73 5.58
C GLY A 89 -13.10 5.01 6.83
N LYS A 90 -12.63 3.94 7.48
CA LYS A 90 -11.96 4.03 8.79
C LYS A 90 -10.54 4.64 8.73
N GLY A 91 -10.01 5.01 7.56
CA GLY A 91 -8.61 5.48 7.44
C GLY A 91 -7.56 4.40 7.74
N ILE A 92 -7.91 3.14 7.46
CA ILE A 92 -7.17 1.93 7.86
C ILE A 92 -6.45 1.25 6.69
N GLY A 93 -6.90 1.50 5.46
CA GLY A 93 -6.41 0.84 4.25
C GLY A 93 -4.90 0.98 4.06
N ARG A 94 -4.31 2.09 4.52
CA ARG A 94 -2.87 2.36 4.48
C ARG A 94 -2.00 1.42 5.32
N PHE A 95 -2.59 0.68 6.28
CA PHE A 95 -1.91 -0.33 7.08
C PHE A 95 -2.17 -1.76 6.59
N ALA A 96 -2.92 -1.93 5.50
CA ALA A 96 -3.18 -3.25 4.92
C ALA A 96 -1.89 -3.98 4.53
N SER A 97 -0.84 -3.23 4.18
CA SER A 97 0.50 -3.73 3.90
C SER A 97 1.09 -4.57 5.04
N LEU A 98 0.75 -4.30 6.31
CA LEU A 98 1.20 -5.09 7.46
C LEU A 98 0.59 -6.48 7.52
N GLN A 99 -0.50 -6.76 6.80
CA GLN A 99 -0.98 -8.13 6.64
C GLN A 99 -0.10 -8.93 5.67
N ILE A 100 0.66 -8.24 4.81
CA ILE A 100 1.47 -8.84 3.75
C ILE A 100 2.91 -9.06 4.22
N GLY A 101 3.54 -8.06 4.84
CA GLY A 101 4.92 -8.15 5.31
C GLY A 101 5.15 -7.46 6.66
N LYS A 102 6.21 -7.87 7.35
CA LYS A 102 6.56 -7.38 8.69
C LYS A 102 7.25 -6.03 8.65
N ASN A 103 7.93 -5.68 7.56
CA ASN A 103 8.66 -4.41 7.45
C ASN A 103 8.10 -3.57 6.30
N ILE A 104 7.48 -2.45 6.68
CA ILE A 104 6.85 -1.52 5.75
C ILE A 104 7.61 -0.20 5.77
N LYS A 105 7.77 0.43 4.61
CA LYS A 105 8.18 1.84 4.51
C LYS A 105 7.15 2.57 3.67
N ILE A 106 6.60 3.66 4.21
CA ILE A 106 5.81 4.62 3.45
C ILE A 106 6.72 5.78 3.07
N GLU A 107 6.62 6.22 1.82
CA GLU A 107 7.28 7.41 1.32
C GLU A 107 6.30 8.20 0.46
N THR A 108 6.31 9.53 0.59
CA THR A 108 5.44 10.37 -0.21
C THR A 108 6.06 11.73 -0.45
N VAL A 109 5.81 12.28 -1.64
CA VAL A 109 6.16 13.64 -2.01
C VAL A 109 4.88 14.38 -2.38
N ALA A 110 4.71 15.56 -1.77
CA ALA A 110 3.60 16.46 -2.07
C ALA A 110 3.98 17.91 -1.78
N TYR A 111 3.30 18.83 -2.46
CA TYR A 111 3.38 20.26 -2.16
C TYR A 111 2.63 20.57 -0.85
N ASP A 112 3.32 21.22 0.08
CA ASP A 112 2.74 21.68 1.33
C ASP A 112 2.37 23.16 1.22
N SER A 113 1.06 23.44 1.22
CA SER A 113 0.53 24.80 1.09
C SER A 113 0.79 25.68 2.30
N ASN A 114 0.98 25.11 3.49
CA ASN A 114 1.21 25.87 4.73
C ASN A 114 2.63 26.43 4.77
N ILE A 115 3.61 25.64 4.33
CA ILE A 115 5.03 26.05 4.29
C ILE A 115 5.51 26.45 2.88
N LYS A 116 4.63 26.34 1.87
CA LYS A 116 4.87 26.71 0.47
C LYS A 116 6.06 25.99 -0.17
N LYS A 117 6.23 24.70 0.13
CA LYS A 117 7.32 23.88 -0.39
C LYS A 117 6.87 22.46 -0.67
N SER A 118 7.49 21.83 -1.65
CA SER A 118 7.43 20.38 -1.81
C SER A 118 8.21 19.70 -0.68
N THR A 119 7.63 18.65 -0.10
CA THR A 119 8.24 17.89 0.99
C THR A 119 8.24 16.41 0.71
N ARG A 120 9.32 15.71 1.06
CA ARG A 120 9.35 14.25 1.15
C ARG A 120 9.13 13.83 2.60
N SER A 121 8.15 12.96 2.82
CA SER A 121 7.88 12.37 4.14
C SER A 121 8.13 10.87 4.07
N THR A 122 8.83 10.32 5.07
CA THR A 122 9.13 8.88 5.15
C THR A 122 8.71 8.34 6.50
N LEU A 123 8.10 7.15 6.52
CA LEU A 123 7.68 6.45 7.72
C LEU A 123 7.99 4.96 7.63
N PRO A 124 9.05 4.47 8.30
CA PRO A 124 9.25 3.05 8.50
C PRO A 124 8.29 2.52 9.60
N LEU A 125 7.71 1.36 9.36
CA LEU A 125 6.83 0.64 10.29
C LEU A 125 7.28 -0.82 10.37
N LYS A 126 7.47 -1.30 11.60
CA LYS A 126 7.75 -2.71 11.88
C LYS A 126 6.55 -3.35 12.56
N GLY A 127 6.02 -4.41 11.97
CA GLY A 127 4.90 -5.18 12.51
C GLY A 127 5.16 -5.61 13.95
N ASN A 128 6.37 -6.07 14.27
CA ASN A 128 6.75 -6.45 15.62
C ASN A 128 6.68 -5.30 16.64
N ASP A 129 7.02 -4.07 16.24
CA ASP A 129 6.96 -2.91 17.16
C ASP A 129 5.50 -2.54 17.45
N ILE A 130 4.65 -2.61 16.42
CA ILE A 130 3.21 -2.42 16.53
C ILE A 130 2.58 -3.53 17.39
N GLU A 131 2.97 -4.78 17.15
CA GLU A 131 2.49 -5.96 17.87
C GLU A 131 3.01 -6.09 19.31
N LYS A 132 4.09 -5.42 19.69
CA LYS A 132 4.53 -5.33 21.09
C LYS A 132 3.81 -4.21 21.83
N ASN A 133 3.50 -3.13 21.13
CA ASN A 133 2.87 -1.93 21.72
C ASN A 133 1.35 -1.93 21.56
N ARG A 134 0.74 -3.08 21.28
CA ARG A 134 -0.69 -3.27 20.95
C ARG A 134 -1.65 -2.45 21.81
N ILE A 135 -1.42 -2.40 23.12
CA ILE A 135 -2.29 -1.72 24.10
C ILE A 135 -2.01 -0.22 24.21
N ASN A 136 -0.82 0.23 23.79
CA ASN A 136 -0.33 1.61 23.92
C ASN A 136 0.26 2.12 22.59
N LEU A 137 -0.42 1.89 21.47
CA LEU A 137 0.07 2.31 20.15
C LEU A 137 0.21 3.83 20.04
N ASP A 138 -0.59 4.57 20.79
CA ASP A 138 -0.48 6.01 20.98
C ASP A 138 0.84 6.46 21.65
N LYS A 139 1.54 5.54 22.32
CA LYS A 139 2.86 5.78 22.93
C LYS A 139 4.02 5.29 22.06
N LEU A 140 3.73 4.55 20.99
CA LEU A 140 4.76 4.12 20.06
C LEU A 140 5.31 5.34 19.32
N LYS A 141 6.58 5.66 19.61
CA LYS A 141 7.29 6.72 18.90
C LYS A 141 7.64 6.24 17.49
N LEU A 142 7.06 6.91 16.50
CA LEU A 142 7.33 6.63 15.11
C LEU A 142 8.59 7.38 14.66
N GLN A 143 9.35 6.75 13.77
CA GLN A 143 10.57 7.31 13.20
C GLN A 143 10.26 8.04 11.88
N ASP A 144 9.20 8.83 11.86
CA ASP A 144 8.86 9.68 10.72
C ASP A 144 9.93 10.76 10.51
N SER A 145 10.36 10.94 9.26
CA SER A 145 11.28 11.97 8.82
C SER A 145 10.68 12.82 7.71
N TYR A 146 11.15 14.06 7.60
CA TYR A 146 10.69 15.03 6.63
C TYR A 146 11.89 15.76 6.01
N GLU A 147 11.87 15.89 4.70
CA GLU A 147 12.87 16.61 3.91
C GLU A 147 12.16 17.70 3.10
N ASP A 148 12.65 18.94 3.21
CA ASP A 148 12.23 20.04 2.34
C ASP A 148 12.92 19.88 0.98
N LEU A 149 12.16 19.82 -0.10
CA LEU A 149 12.71 19.67 -1.44
C LEU A 149 13.02 21.04 -2.05
N LEU A 150 14.21 21.15 -2.67
CA LEU A 150 14.69 22.40 -3.28
C LEU A 150 13.98 22.76 -4.59
N LYS A 151 13.28 21.79 -5.20
CA LYS A 151 12.53 21.95 -6.44
C LYS A 151 11.17 21.28 -6.27
N ASP A 152 10.21 21.72 -7.06
CA ASP A 152 8.93 21.03 -7.20
C ASP A 152 9.16 19.70 -7.91
N GLU A 153 9.37 18.66 -7.12
CA GLU A 153 9.32 17.28 -7.58
C GLU A 153 7.86 16.89 -7.87
N LYS A 154 7.68 15.95 -8.81
CA LYS A 154 6.35 15.39 -9.07
C LYS A 154 5.84 14.70 -7.81
N THR A 155 4.56 14.88 -7.51
CA THR A 155 3.92 14.24 -6.36
C THR A 155 3.84 12.72 -6.56
N TYR A 156 3.94 11.99 -5.45
CA TYR A 156 3.76 10.54 -5.44
C TYR A 156 3.47 10.00 -4.04
N PHE A 157 2.99 8.75 -4.02
CA PHE A 157 2.93 7.93 -2.83
C PHE A 157 3.54 6.56 -3.13
N GLN A 158 4.28 6.02 -2.16
CA GLN A 158 5.00 4.76 -2.33
C GLN A 158 5.00 3.94 -1.04
N VAL A 159 4.75 2.64 -1.19
CA VAL A 159 4.77 1.65 -0.12
C VAL A 159 5.77 0.57 -0.48
N PHE A 160 6.70 0.30 0.43
CA PHE A 160 7.65 -0.81 0.35
C PHE A 160 7.20 -1.86 1.36
N ILE A 161 7.20 -3.13 0.96
CA ILE A 161 6.80 -4.29 1.76
C ILE A 161 7.91 -5.32 1.67
N THR A 162 8.51 -5.65 2.80
CA THR A 162 9.62 -6.61 2.93
C THR A 162 9.42 -7.48 4.17
N ASP A 163 10.27 -8.52 4.30
CA ASP A 163 10.24 -9.44 5.45
C ASP A 163 8.85 -10.09 5.60
N PHE A 164 8.48 -10.90 4.61
CA PHE A 164 7.19 -11.60 4.58
C PHE A 164 7.08 -12.62 5.74
N TYR A 165 5.86 -13.01 6.07
CA TYR A 165 5.61 -13.94 7.15
C TYR A 165 6.07 -15.36 6.79
N SER A 166 6.80 -16.00 7.70
CA SER A 166 7.29 -17.36 7.50
C SER A 166 6.14 -18.35 7.41
N LYS A 167 6.44 -19.57 6.95
CA LYS A 167 5.46 -20.66 6.94
C LYS A 167 4.85 -20.91 8.34
N GLU A 168 5.64 -20.91 9.39
CA GLU A 168 5.19 -21.13 10.77
C GLU A 168 4.27 -19.98 11.23
N GLU A 169 4.61 -18.74 10.91
CA GLU A 169 3.76 -17.58 11.20
C GLU A 169 2.42 -17.66 10.45
N CYS A 170 2.44 -18.15 9.20
CA CYS A 170 1.25 -18.34 8.38
C CYS A 170 0.37 -19.53 8.83
N GLU A 171 0.93 -20.52 9.51
CA GLU A 171 0.17 -21.62 10.12
C GLU A 171 -0.63 -21.12 11.34
N LEU A 172 -0.09 -20.15 12.08
CA LEU A 172 -0.76 -19.46 13.19
C LEU A 172 -1.84 -18.50 12.70
N ASP A 173 -1.58 -17.76 11.62
CA ASP A 173 -2.55 -16.86 10.98
C ASP A 173 -2.54 -16.99 9.46
N LYS A 174 -3.47 -17.79 8.95
CA LYS A 174 -3.60 -18.09 7.51
C LYS A 174 -3.87 -16.84 6.65
N LYS A 175 -4.37 -15.74 7.22
CA LYS A 175 -4.65 -14.51 6.48
C LYS A 175 -3.38 -13.77 6.08
N ARG A 176 -2.25 -14.05 6.75
CA ARG A 176 -0.91 -13.51 6.47
C ARG A 176 -0.18 -14.28 5.37
N LYS A 177 -0.69 -15.46 5.00
CA LYS A 177 -0.15 -16.23 3.89
C LYS A 177 -0.25 -15.42 2.59
N LEU A 178 0.86 -15.33 1.88
CA LEU A 178 0.88 -14.69 0.57
C LEU A 178 -0.08 -15.44 -0.38
N HIS A 179 -1.09 -14.72 -0.86
CA HIS A 179 -2.13 -15.28 -1.69
C HIS A 179 -1.59 -15.52 -3.09
N LYS A 180 -1.99 -16.61 -3.75
CA LYS A 180 -1.49 -17.00 -5.09
C LYS A 180 -1.63 -15.89 -6.15
N ASN A 181 -2.63 -15.02 -6.02
CA ASN A 181 -2.85 -13.88 -6.92
C ASN A 181 -1.76 -12.80 -6.81
N LEU A 182 -0.94 -12.81 -5.76
CA LEU A 182 0.21 -11.91 -5.60
C LEU A 182 1.50 -12.47 -6.23
N LEU A 183 1.47 -13.71 -6.72
CA LEU A 183 2.61 -14.26 -7.46
C LEU A 183 2.74 -13.54 -8.81
N PRO A 184 3.97 -13.24 -9.28
CA PRO A 184 4.20 -12.43 -10.49
C PRO A 184 3.44 -12.90 -11.72
N GLU A 185 3.29 -14.20 -11.91
CA GLU A 185 2.59 -14.83 -13.03
C GLU A 185 1.06 -14.69 -12.96
N ASN A 186 0.51 -14.57 -11.75
CA ASN A 186 -0.94 -14.49 -11.53
C ASN A 186 -1.43 -13.05 -11.33
N LEU A 187 -0.55 -12.15 -10.89
CA LEU A 187 -0.93 -10.78 -10.54
C LEU A 187 -1.55 -9.98 -11.70
N PRO A 188 -1.04 -10.05 -12.95
CA PRO A 188 -1.62 -9.28 -14.05
C PRO A 188 -3.10 -9.61 -14.29
N ILE A 189 -3.44 -10.91 -14.37
CA ILE A 189 -4.82 -11.35 -14.59
C ILE A 189 -5.70 -11.04 -13.36
N ALA A 190 -5.16 -11.21 -12.14
CA ALA A 190 -5.91 -10.95 -10.93
C ALA A 190 -6.27 -9.46 -10.79
N LEU A 191 -5.35 -8.54 -11.13
CA LEU A 191 -5.64 -7.11 -11.14
C LEU A 191 -6.58 -6.71 -12.26
N PHE A 192 -6.48 -7.32 -13.45
CA PHE A 192 -7.45 -7.08 -14.51
C PHE A 192 -8.86 -7.49 -14.10
N GLN A 193 -9.01 -8.64 -13.43
CA GLN A 193 -10.30 -9.11 -12.91
C GLN A 193 -10.86 -8.22 -11.80
N GLN A 194 -9.98 -7.64 -10.98
CA GLN A 194 -10.39 -6.77 -9.86
C GLN A 194 -10.76 -5.35 -10.33
N TYR A 195 -10.05 -4.80 -11.32
CA TYR A 195 -10.19 -3.40 -11.78
C TYR A 195 -10.46 -3.29 -13.30
N PRO A 196 -11.43 -4.04 -13.86
CA PRO A 196 -11.62 -4.09 -15.30
C PRO A 196 -12.03 -2.73 -15.87
N LEU A 197 -12.90 -1.99 -15.16
CA LEU A 197 -13.42 -0.71 -15.63
C LEU A 197 -12.34 0.38 -15.60
N GLU A 198 -11.55 0.44 -14.54
CA GLU A 198 -10.47 1.41 -14.40
C GLU A 198 -9.42 1.23 -15.48
N LEU A 199 -9.07 -0.03 -15.80
CA LEU A 199 -8.09 -0.37 -16.82
C LEU A 199 -8.64 -0.15 -18.25
N ILE A 200 -9.84 -0.63 -18.54
CA ILE A 200 -10.47 -0.50 -19.88
C ILE A 200 -10.73 0.96 -20.22
N ASN A 201 -11.23 1.75 -19.27
CA ASN A 201 -11.51 3.17 -19.49
C ASN A 201 -10.25 4.05 -19.44
N GLY A 202 -9.08 3.47 -19.14
CA GLY A 202 -7.82 4.21 -19.02
C GLY A 202 -7.79 5.20 -17.86
N LYS A 203 -8.55 4.94 -16.79
CA LYS A 203 -8.55 5.77 -15.57
C LYS A 203 -7.15 5.77 -14.92
N ALA A 204 -6.52 4.60 -14.88
CA ALA A 204 -5.14 4.44 -14.43
C ALA A 204 -4.44 3.35 -15.25
N LYS A 205 -3.15 3.55 -15.54
CA LYS A 205 -2.28 2.53 -16.11
C LYS A 205 -1.56 1.79 -15.00
N ILE A 206 -1.69 0.47 -14.96
CA ILE A 206 -1.00 -0.37 -13.98
C ILE A 206 0.14 -1.11 -14.66
N TYR A 207 1.34 -0.98 -14.09
CA TYR A 207 2.54 -1.68 -14.55
C TYR A 207 3.00 -2.66 -13.48
N ILE A 208 3.37 -3.88 -13.86
CA ILE A 208 4.01 -4.87 -12.99
C ILE A 208 5.39 -5.16 -13.56
N ASN A 209 6.45 -4.94 -12.79
CA ASN A 209 7.85 -5.11 -13.24
C ASN A 209 8.10 -4.43 -14.60
N ASN A 210 7.66 -3.18 -14.72
CA ASN A 210 7.69 -2.34 -15.93
C ASN A 210 6.84 -2.81 -17.13
N LYS A 211 6.06 -3.88 -16.99
CA LYS A 211 5.13 -4.34 -18.04
C LYS A 211 3.72 -3.81 -17.77
N LEU A 212 3.14 -3.15 -18.76
CA LEU A 212 1.76 -2.66 -18.70
C LEU A 212 0.77 -3.84 -18.70
N ILE A 213 -0.23 -3.79 -17.82
CA ILE A 213 -1.43 -4.62 -17.94
C ILE A 213 -2.29 -4.02 -19.06
N ASP A 214 -2.10 -4.50 -20.29
CA ASP A 214 -2.91 -4.08 -21.43
C ASP A 214 -4.26 -4.82 -21.43
N PRO A 215 -5.40 -4.12 -21.27
CA PRO A 215 -6.72 -4.73 -21.30
C PRO A 215 -6.97 -5.60 -22.54
N LYS A 216 -6.35 -5.27 -23.68
CA LYS A 216 -6.50 -6.02 -24.94
C LYS A 216 -6.01 -7.46 -24.85
N ASN A 217 -5.13 -7.77 -23.90
CA ASN A 217 -4.64 -9.13 -23.66
C ASN A 217 -5.66 -10.02 -22.93
N TYR A 218 -6.76 -9.44 -22.42
CA TYR A 218 -7.70 -10.12 -21.52
C TYR A 218 -9.16 -10.08 -22.01
N ILE A 219 -9.44 -9.38 -23.10
CA ILE A 219 -10.79 -9.21 -23.65
C ILE A 219 -10.89 -9.84 -25.04
N ILE A 220 -12.04 -10.42 -25.35
CA ILE A 220 -12.38 -10.86 -26.70
C ILE A 220 -13.27 -9.78 -27.32
N GLY A 221 -12.84 -9.23 -28.47
CA GLY A 221 -13.54 -8.14 -29.16
C GLY A 221 -13.17 -6.75 -28.63
N ASN A 222 -13.94 -5.73 -29.05
CA ASN A 222 -13.71 -4.34 -28.65
C ASN A 222 -14.70 -3.94 -27.53
N PRO A 223 -14.21 -3.47 -26.37
CA PRO A 223 -15.09 -3.05 -25.28
C PRO A 223 -15.81 -1.76 -25.65
N ILE A 224 -17.11 -1.70 -25.39
CA ILE A 224 -17.93 -0.49 -25.61
C ILE A 224 -17.78 0.39 -24.38
N LYS A 225 -17.27 1.61 -24.55
CA LYS A 225 -17.20 2.61 -23.48
C LYS A 225 -18.63 3.06 -23.14
N ILE A 226 -19.06 2.80 -21.91
CA ILE A 226 -20.35 3.29 -21.39
C ILE A 226 -20.04 4.60 -20.66
N GLU A 227 -20.39 5.73 -21.25
CA GLU A 227 -20.36 7.02 -20.56
C GLU A 227 -21.50 7.04 -19.52
N ARG A 228 -21.16 7.34 -18.27
CA ARG A 228 -22.13 7.60 -17.18
C ARG A 228 -22.11 9.08 -16.84
#